data_AF-A0A150QU34-F1
#
_entry.id   AF-A0A150QU34-F1
#
_cell.length_a   1.000
_cell.length_b   1.000
_cell.length_c   1.000
_cell.angle_alpha   90.00
_cell.angle_beta   90.00
_cell.angle_gamma   90.00
#
_symmetry.space_group_name_H-M   'P 1'
#
loop_
_entity.id
_entity.type
_entity.pdbx_description
1 polymer ?
#
loop_
_entity_poly.entity_id
_entity_poly.type
_entity_poly.pdbx_seq_one_letter_code
_entity_poly.pdbx_strand_id
1 'polypeptide(L)'
;MRFLKVVYVLGVSALTGAAAVAGCGGDDAGGSSSNSAGGTGGGPTGDCTLRHPVCTAVESDCIAVHDSQGATTFGLRMAQLTITKPDVLATGYIARLVAQGLTMNLPLCYLNGTGTFSWLLEFDTMTGKLRTGGAMPTEDPLDGYCFANMTAGEFEIAPTEIDAPLTDGAWSGEAEALNVPIFLETSPDPIILPLHQVKLTDAQVSADNNCIGRRNSEALDPLNACLPGQDGDPPAFINGGKLSAFITLEEVDRVIVPEVNQSLCVVLSGDIGEYGTGETPNTCKRDENGQIVLKGDWCSATNSAATDDCADAYALGADYAASAVKITGLCPQ
;
A
#
# COMPACT_ATOMS: atom_id res chain seq x y z
N MET A 1 9.81 49.03 25.13
CA MET A 1 8.45 49.45 24.75
C MET A 1 7.85 48.24 24.02
N ARG A 2 7.06 47.34 24.64
CA ARG A 2 5.60 47.41 24.95
C ARG A 2 4.84 48.01 23.77
N PHE A 3 3.85 47.43 23.09
CA PHE A 3 2.96 46.26 23.13
C PHE A 3 2.49 46.07 21.65
N LEU A 4 1.94 44.97 21.13
CA LEU A 4 0.63 44.38 21.40
C LEU A 4 0.47 43.08 20.57
N LYS A 5 -0.04 42.03 21.22
CA LYS A 5 -0.64 40.85 20.59
C LYS A 5 -2.06 41.19 20.16
N VAL A 6 -2.53 40.64 19.03
CA VAL A 6 -3.96 40.58 18.70
C VAL A 6 -4.33 39.12 18.45
N VAL A 7 -5.18 38.62 19.35
CA VAL A 7 -5.88 37.34 19.30
C VAL A 7 -7.27 37.64 18.74
N TYR A 8 -7.73 36.91 17.73
CA TYR A 8 -9.13 36.88 17.33
C TYR A 8 -9.74 35.52 17.70
N VAL A 9 -10.67 35.57 18.65
CA VAL A 9 -11.66 34.53 18.96
C VAL A 9 -13.01 35.24 18.91
N LEU A 10 -14.02 34.57 18.33
CA LEU A 10 -15.49 34.67 18.54
C LEU A 10 -16.18 34.31 17.20
N GLY A 11 -17.27 33.55 17.15
CA GLY A 11 -18.12 33.00 18.19
C GLY A 11 -19.25 32.15 17.59
N VAL A 12 -19.73 31.19 18.37
CA VAL A 12 -20.92 30.37 18.09
C VAL A 12 -22.16 31.12 18.56
N SER A 13 -23.19 31.19 17.72
CA SER A 13 -24.54 31.62 18.11
C SER A 13 -25.59 30.70 17.49
N ALA A 14 -26.23 29.92 18.34
CA ALA A 14 -27.48 29.21 18.04
C ALA A 14 -28.67 30.14 18.31
N LEU A 15 -29.70 30.09 17.48
CA LEU A 15 -31.03 30.61 17.81
C LEU A 15 -32.12 29.84 17.05
N THR A 16 -32.88 29.06 17.82
CA THR A 16 -34.18 28.47 17.56
C THR A 16 -35.27 29.52 17.28
N GLY A 17 -36.23 29.19 16.42
CA GLY A 17 -37.50 29.90 16.30
C GLY A 17 -38.52 29.15 15.43
N ALA A 18 -39.62 28.72 16.04
CA ALA A 18 -40.74 28.00 15.44
C ALA A 18 -41.96 28.92 15.24
N ALA A 19 -42.77 28.65 14.20
CA ALA A 19 -44.22 28.90 14.07
C ALA A 19 -44.64 28.38 12.67
N ALA A 20 -45.42 27.30 12.52
CA ALA A 20 -46.87 27.17 12.63
C ALA A 20 -47.66 28.05 11.62
N VAL A 21 -48.47 27.42 10.73
CA VAL A 21 -49.93 27.59 10.54
C VAL A 21 -50.43 26.75 9.32
N ALA A 22 -51.46 25.92 9.59
CA ALA A 22 -52.63 25.42 8.81
C ALA A 22 -52.57 25.24 7.26
N GLY A 23 -53.26 24.28 6.63
CA GLY A 23 -54.32 23.34 7.02
C GLY A 23 -55.10 22.85 5.78
N CYS A 24 -56.07 21.94 6.01
CA CYS A 24 -57.04 21.30 5.09
C CYS A 24 -56.52 20.07 4.32
N GLY A 25 -57.14 18.88 4.33
CA GLY A 25 -58.44 18.43 4.84
C GLY A 25 -58.97 17.32 3.90
N GLY A 26 -59.58 16.25 4.43
CA GLY A 26 -60.30 15.26 3.64
C GLY A 26 -60.24 13.84 4.19
N ASP A 27 -61.20 13.50 5.05
CA ASP A 27 -61.50 12.14 5.52
C ASP A 27 -62.19 11.31 4.42
N ASP A 28 -61.87 10.01 4.32
CA ASP A 28 -62.86 9.01 3.92
C ASP A 28 -62.51 7.62 4.50
N ALA A 29 -63.55 6.95 4.96
CA ALA A 29 -63.56 5.77 5.82
C ALA A 29 -63.37 4.45 5.06
N GLY A 30 -62.88 3.40 5.75
CA GLY A 30 -63.04 2.03 5.26
C GLY A 30 -62.23 0.94 5.96
N GLY A 31 -62.84 0.29 6.95
CA GLY A 31 -62.93 -1.18 7.03
C GLY A 31 -61.65 -2.05 7.16
N SER A 32 -61.37 -2.45 8.40
CA SER A 32 -61.09 -3.81 8.91
C SER A 32 -60.28 -4.86 8.09
N SER A 33 -59.31 -5.44 8.82
CA SER A 33 -58.80 -6.82 8.79
C SER A 33 -57.79 -7.24 7.72
N SER A 34 -56.55 -7.54 8.16
CA SER A 34 -56.05 -8.93 8.25
C SER A 34 -54.58 -8.94 8.70
N ASN A 35 -54.27 -9.85 9.61
CA ASN A 35 -52.91 -10.22 9.99
C ASN A 35 -52.13 -10.66 8.75
N SER A 36 -50.91 -10.13 8.58
CA SER A 36 -49.85 -10.82 7.83
C SER A 36 -48.57 -10.79 8.65
N ALA A 37 -48.16 -12.00 9.01
CA ALA A 37 -46.95 -12.33 9.72
C ALA A 37 -45.72 -12.23 8.80
N GLY A 38 -44.55 -12.03 9.42
CA GLY A 38 -43.31 -12.69 9.00
C GLY A 38 -42.75 -12.28 7.64
N GLY A 39 -42.21 -11.07 7.54
CA GLY A 39 -41.19 -10.75 6.55
C GLY A 39 -39.81 -10.71 7.21
N THR A 40 -39.25 -11.86 7.59
CA THR A 40 -37.81 -11.95 7.84
C THR A 40 -37.12 -11.72 6.50
N GLY A 41 -36.73 -10.48 6.24
CA GLY A 41 -35.84 -10.15 5.14
C GLY A 41 -34.53 -10.89 5.36
N GLY A 42 -34.40 -12.05 4.71
CA GLY A 42 -33.11 -12.68 4.49
C GLY A 42 -32.31 -11.75 3.60
N GLY A 43 -31.56 -10.85 4.22
CA GLY A 43 -30.41 -10.23 3.57
C GLY A 43 -29.51 -11.34 3.03
N PRO A 44 -28.78 -11.11 1.93
CA PRO A 44 -27.93 -12.14 1.36
C PRO A 44 -27.00 -12.65 2.45
N THR A 45 -27.19 -13.90 2.87
CA THR A 45 -26.21 -14.65 3.66
C THR A 45 -25.07 -15.04 2.73
N GLY A 46 -24.49 -14.05 2.05
CA GLY A 46 -23.35 -14.22 1.18
C GLY A 46 -22.13 -14.47 2.03
N ASP A 47 -21.34 -15.47 1.67
CA ASP A 47 -19.97 -15.60 2.14
C ASP A 47 -19.04 -14.82 1.21
N CYS A 48 -17.87 -14.42 1.70
CA CYS A 48 -16.85 -13.81 0.86
C CYS A 48 -16.02 -14.84 0.09
N THR A 49 -16.61 -16.00 -0.22
CA THR A 49 -15.96 -17.08 -0.97
C THR A 49 -15.83 -16.67 -2.44
N LEU A 50 -14.64 -16.88 -3.00
CA LEU A 50 -14.37 -16.64 -4.41
C LEU A 50 -15.07 -17.71 -5.25
N ARG A 51 -15.79 -17.28 -6.29
CA ARG A 51 -16.55 -18.17 -7.18
C ARG A 51 -16.27 -17.96 -8.66
N HIS A 52 -15.70 -16.81 -9.01
CA HIS A 52 -15.41 -16.52 -10.40
C HIS A 52 -14.19 -17.35 -10.85
N PRO A 53 -14.24 -18.01 -12.03
CA PRO A 53 -13.15 -18.88 -12.49
C PRO A 53 -11.77 -18.21 -12.51
N VAL A 54 -11.70 -16.91 -12.80
CA VAL A 54 -10.43 -16.16 -12.77
C VAL A 54 -9.76 -16.13 -11.38
N CYS A 55 -10.55 -16.28 -10.32
CA CYS A 55 -10.08 -16.24 -8.93
C CYS A 55 -9.84 -17.63 -8.35
N THR A 56 -10.33 -18.67 -9.02
CA THR A 56 -10.31 -20.07 -8.54
C THR A 56 -9.68 -21.02 -9.58
N ALA A 57 -9.06 -20.47 -10.63
CA ALA A 57 -8.37 -21.26 -11.65
C ALA A 57 -7.15 -21.98 -11.04
N VAL A 58 -6.57 -21.39 -10.00
CA VAL A 58 -5.52 -21.97 -9.16
C VAL A 58 -6.15 -22.24 -7.80
N GLU A 59 -6.08 -23.50 -7.34
CA GLU A 59 -6.51 -23.87 -5.99
C GLU A 59 -5.44 -23.42 -5.00
N SER A 60 -5.70 -22.33 -4.26
CA SER A 60 -4.74 -21.78 -3.30
C SER A 60 -5.40 -20.94 -2.20
N ASP A 61 -4.66 -20.70 -1.11
CA ASP A 61 -5.13 -19.92 0.06
C ASP A 61 -5.16 -18.41 -0.20
N CYS A 62 -4.50 -17.94 -1.25
CA CYS A 62 -4.51 -16.56 -1.74
C CYS A 62 -5.12 -16.48 -3.15
N ILE A 63 -5.17 -15.27 -3.72
CA ILE A 63 -5.61 -15.07 -5.11
C ILE A 63 -4.39 -15.20 -6.01
N ALA A 64 -4.05 -16.43 -6.38
CA ALA A 64 -3.00 -16.77 -7.33
C ALA A 64 -3.55 -16.78 -8.77
N VAL A 65 -2.85 -16.13 -9.68
CA VAL A 65 -3.21 -16.06 -11.12
C VAL A 65 -2.30 -16.92 -11.99
N HIS A 66 -1.33 -17.59 -11.36
CA HIS A 66 -0.44 -18.56 -11.95
C HIS A 66 -0.24 -19.72 -10.97
N ASP A 67 -0.28 -20.96 -11.45
CA ASP A 67 -0.02 -22.13 -10.64
C ASP A 67 1.47 -22.49 -10.67
N SER A 68 2.10 -22.46 -9.50
CA SER A 68 3.52 -22.71 -9.28
C SER A 68 3.80 -24.05 -8.59
N GLN A 69 2.78 -24.92 -8.45
CA GLN A 69 2.92 -26.17 -7.74
C GLN A 69 4.02 -27.05 -8.35
N GLY A 70 5.02 -27.39 -7.51
CA GLY A 70 6.15 -28.24 -7.91
C GLY A 70 7.19 -27.56 -8.80
N ALA A 71 7.06 -26.26 -9.11
CA ALA A 71 8.05 -25.53 -9.87
C ALA A 71 9.33 -25.29 -9.05
N THR A 72 10.49 -25.41 -9.69
CA THR A 72 11.80 -25.05 -9.09
C THR A 72 12.11 -23.57 -9.21
N THR A 73 11.46 -22.90 -10.16
CA THR A 73 11.51 -21.45 -10.33
C THR A 73 10.08 -20.95 -10.37
N PHE A 74 9.73 -20.03 -9.48
CA PHE A 74 8.37 -19.51 -9.38
C PHE A 74 8.36 -18.03 -8.99
N GLY A 75 7.31 -17.34 -9.43
CA GLY A 75 7.15 -15.91 -9.24
C GLY A 75 5.98 -15.56 -8.35
N LEU A 76 6.20 -14.66 -7.39
CA LEU A 76 5.17 -14.03 -6.60
C LEU A 76 5.18 -12.52 -6.85
N ARG A 77 4.01 -11.89 -6.76
CA ARG A 77 3.85 -10.44 -6.69
C ARG A 77 3.31 -10.08 -5.33
N MET A 78 3.88 -9.06 -4.68
CA MET A 78 3.30 -8.53 -3.45
C MET A 78 1.86 -8.07 -3.72
N ALA A 79 0.90 -8.69 -3.02
CA ALA A 79 -0.53 -8.41 -3.14
C ALA A 79 -0.99 -7.39 -2.10
N GLN A 80 -0.23 -7.26 -1.00
CA GLN A 80 -0.48 -6.31 0.07
C GLN A 80 0.84 -5.94 0.75
N LEU A 81 0.95 -4.68 1.16
CA LEU A 81 2.02 -4.15 2.01
C LEU A 81 1.38 -3.24 3.06
N THR A 82 1.43 -3.65 4.32
CA THR A 82 0.94 -2.88 5.45
C THR A 82 2.12 -2.14 6.07
N ILE A 83 2.27 -0.86 5.74
CA ILE A 83 3.34 -0.03 6.30
C ILE A 83 3.08 0.18 7.79
N THR A 84 4.05 -0.15 8.62
CA THR A 84 4.02 0.04 10.07
C THR A 84 4.90 1.19 10.52
N LYS A 85 5.89 1.60 9.69
CA LYS A 85 6.75 2.75 9.95
C LYS A 85 7.22 3.41 8.64
N PRO A 86 7.44 4.74 8.65
CA PRO A 86 7.09 5.67 9.73
C PRO A 86 5.57 5.88 9.83
N ASP A 87 5.06 6.35 10.98
CA ASP A 87 3.62 6.50 11.26
C ASP A 87 2.87 7.34 10.21
N VAL A 88 3.56 8.34 9.64
CA VAL A 88 3.05 9.20 8.56
C VAL A 88 2.79 8.43 7.26
N LEU A 89 3.53 7.34 6.98
CA LEU A 89 3.30 6.45 5.84
C LEU A 89 2.38 5.28 6.18
N ALA A 90 2.20 4.97 7.46
CA ALA A 90 1.28 3.94 7.93
C ALA A 90 -0.20 4.35 7.79
N THR A 91 -0.46 5.66 7.62
CA THR A 91 -1.83 6.20 7.54
C THR A 91 -1.95 7.27 6.45
N GLY A 92 -3.19 7.70 6.16
CA GLY A 92 -3.45 8.82 5.28
C GLY A 92 -3.30 8.52 3.79
N TYR A 93 -2.96 9.55 3.01
CA TYR A 93 -3.02 9.51 1.54
C TYR A 93 -1.97 8.56 0.94
N ILE A 94 -0.72 8.58 1.40
CA ILE A 94 0.33 7.71 0.85
C ILE A 94 0.06 6.24 1.17
N ALA A 95 -0.39 5.92 2.39
CA ALA A 95 -0.79 4.56 2.75
C ALA A 95 -1.86 4.03 1.79
N ARG A 96 -2.87 4.86 1.47
CA ARG A 96 -3.93 4.52 0.52
C ARG A 96 -3.41 4.37 -0.91
N LEU A 97 -2.52 5.26 -1.35
CA LEU A 97 -1.91 5.18 -2.68
C LEU A 97 -1.08 3.90 -2.85
N VAL A 98 -0.28 3.53 -1.85
CA VAL A 98 0.48 2.28 -1.83
C VAL A 98 -0.45 1.06 -1.83
N ALA A 99 -1.47 1.05 -0.97
CA ALA A 99 -2.42 -0.07 -0.87
C ALA A 99 -3.22 -0.26 -2.16
N GLN A 100 -3.70 0.84 -2.78
CA GLN A 100 -4.41 0.81 -4.06
C GLN A 100 -3.49 0.38 -5.20
N GLY A 101 -2.26 0.90 -5.25
CA GLY A 101 -1.25 0.52 -6.23
C GLY A 101 -0.89 -0.97 -6.18
N LEU A 102 -0.72 -1.52 -4.98
CA LEU A 102 -0.36 -2.93 -4.79
C LEU A 102 -1.50 -3.89 -5.07
N THR A 103 -2.73 -3.52 -4.71
CA THR A 103 -3.88 -4.39 -4.93
C THR A 103 -4.08 -4.57 -6.45
N MET A 104 -4.26 -5.81 -6.90
CA MET A 104 -4.53 -6.07 -8.33
C MET A 104 -5.90 -5.51 -8.73
N ASN A 105 -6.04 -5.12 -9.99
CA ASN A 105 -7.33 -4.76 -10.58
C ASN A 105 -8.07 -6.04 -11.04
N LEU A 106 -8.62 -6.78 -10.08
CA LEU A 106 -9.40 -8.01 -10.32
C LEU A 106 -10.75 -7.89 -9.60
N PRO A 107 -11.67 -7.04 -10.09
CA PRO A 107 -12.94 -6.76 -9.40
C PRO A 107 -13.81 -8.01 -9.23
N LEU A 108 -13.69 -8.97 -10.16
CA LEU A 108 -14.36 -10.28 -10.07
C LEU A 108 -13.86 -11.14 -8.90
N CYS A 109 -12.71 -10.79 -8.32
CA CYS A 109 -12.10 -11.40 -7.14
C CYS A 109 -12.19 -10.51 -5.89
N TYR A 110 -13.03 -9.46 -5.92
CA TYR A 110 -13.15 -8.46 -4.85
C TYR A 110 -11.85 -7.68 -4.60
N LEU A 111 -11.04 -7.48 -5.65
CA LEU A 111 -9.84 -6.65 -5.61
C LEU A 111 -10.04 -5.44 -6.53
N ASN A 112 -10.06 -4.24 -5.97
CA ASN A 112 -10.31 -2.99 -6.69
C ASN A 112 -9.10 -2.03 -6.63
N GLY A 113 -7.88 -2.59 -6.68
CA GLY A 113 -6.69 -1.76 -6.79
C GLY A 113 -6.42 -1.34 -8.24
N THR A 114 -5.37 -0.53 -8.42
CA THR A 114 -4.92 -0.10 -9.75
C THR A 114 -3.87 -1.04 -10.33
N GLY A 115 -3.19 -1.84 -9.50
CA GLY A 115 -2.10 -2.73 -9.92
C GLY A 115 -0.84 -2.01 -10.38
N THR A 116 -0.76 -0.68 -10.22
CA THR A 116 0.33 0.16 -10.74
C THR A 116 1.59 0.14 -9.87
N PHE A 117 1.52 -0.41 -8.66
CA PHE A 117 2.68 -0.76 -7.85
C PHE A 117 2.82 -2.27 -7.85
N SER A 118 3.85 -2.80 -8.51
CA SER A 118 4.14 -4.22 -8.56
C SER A 118 5.57 -4.48 -8.08
N TRP A 119 5.70 -5.20 -6.96
CA TRP A 119 6.98 -5.70 -6.46
C TRP A 119 6.99 -7.22 -6.64
N LEU A 120 7.95 -7.73 -7.41
CA LEU A 120 8.09 -9.13 -7.74
C LEU A 120 9.14 -9.84 -6.86
N LEU A 121 8.88 -11.12 -6.61
CA LEU A 121 9.73 -12.07 -5.90
C LEU A 121 9.84 -13.33 -6.77
N GLU A 122 10.97 -13.57 -7.42
CA GLU A 122 11.19 -14.76 -8.25
C GLU A 122 12.21 -15.70 -7.58
N PHE A 123 11.73 -16.81 -7.05
CA PHE A 123 12.56 -17.79 -6.35
C PHE A 123 13.16 -18.78 -7.32
N ASP A 124 14.40 -19.19 -7.05
CA ASP A 124 15.03 -20.37 -7.62
C ASP A 124 15.47 -21.31 -6.50
N THR A 125 14.74 -22.41 -6.34
CA THR A 125 14.98 -23.39 -5.27
C THR A 125 16.23 -24.24 -5.51
N MET A 126 16.76 -24.28 -6.74
CA MET A 126 17.98 -25.02 -7.04
C MET A 126 19.22 -24.24 -6.57
N THR A 127 19.19 -22.91 -6.73
CA THR A 127 20.32 -22.04 -6.33
C THR A 127 20.14 -21.42 -4.96
N GLY A 128 18.93 -21.48 -4.38
CA GLY A 128 18.61 -20.82 -3.11
C GLY A 128 18.63 -19.30 -3.22
N LYS A 129 18.34 -18.77 -4.43
CA LYS A 129 18.36 -17.35 -4.74
C LYS A 129 16.95 -16.81 -4.94
N LEU A 130 16.80 -15.52 -4.68
CA LEU A 130 15.62 -14.74 -5.01
C LEU A 130 16.05 -13.56 -5.89
N ARG A 131 15.40 -13.40 -7.05
CA ARG A 131 15.45 -12.15 -7.81
C ARG A 131 14.26 -11.27 -7.41
N THR A 132 14.51 -10.04 -7.00
CA THR A 132 13.46 -9.14 -6.51
C THR A 132 13.62 -7.71 -7.02
N GLY A 133 12.50 -7.02 -7.20
CA GLY A 133 12.45 -5.63 -7.65
C GLY A 133 11.08 -5.21 -8.13
N GLY A 134 10.98 -3.95 -8.57
CA GLY A 134 9.76 -3.43 -9.17
C GLY A 134 9.46 -4.00 -10.55
N ALA A 135 8.20 -3.88 -10.97
CA ALA A 135 7.72 -4.25 -12.28
C ALA A 135 6.93 -3.13 -12.93
N MET A 136 6.91 -3.12 -14.26
CA MET A 136 6.03 -2.24 -15.03
C MET A 136 4.56 -2.62 -14.78
N PRO A 137 3.62 -1.66 -14.84
CA PRO A 137 2.20 -1.97 -14.80
C PRO A 137 1.82 -2.90 -15.95
N THR A 138 0.87 -3.81 -15.71
CA THR A 138 0.25 -4.65 -16.73
C THR A 138 -1.23 -4.33 -16.82
N GLU A 139 -1.79 -4.33 -18.03
CA GLU A 139 -3.24 -4.16 -18.23
C GLU A 139 -4.01 -5.40 -17.73
N ASP A 140 -3.49 -6.59 -18.00
CA ASP A 140 -4.04 -7.87 -17.52
C ASP A 140 -3.02 -8.58 -16.61
N PRO A 141 -3.34 -8.80 -15.32
CA PRO A 141 -2.51 -9.60 -14.42
C PRO A 141 -2.22 -11.03 -14.90
N LEU A 142 -3.05 -11.59 -15.79
CA LEU A 142 -2.89 -12.94 -16.34
C LEU A 142 -1.78 -13.04 -17.40
N ASP A 143 -1.42 -11.93 -18.05
CA ASP A 143 -0.35 -11.91 -19.06
C ASP A 143 1.04 -12.10 -18.44
N GLY A 144 1.14 -11.79 -17.15
CA GLY A 144 2.36 -11.84 -16.36
C GLY A 144 3.04 -10.48 -16.22
N TYR A 145 4.16 -10.49 -15.49
CA TYR A 145 4.91 -9.30 -15.13
C TYR A 145 6.37 -9.43 -15.56
N CYS A 146 7.00 -8.31 -15.84
CA CYS A 146 8.43 -8.22 -16.09
C CYS A 146 9.05 -7.23 -15.11
N PHE A 147 10.30 -7.49 -14.69
CA PHE A 147 11.05 -6.57 -13.86
C PHE A 147 11.36 -5.28 -14.62
N ALA A 148 11.09 -4.14 -14.00
CA ALA A 148 11.50 -2.85 -14.51
C ALA A 148 13.04 -2.78 -14.56
N ASN A 149 13.57 -2.28 -15.67
CA ASN A 149 15.00 -2.05 -15.88
C ASN A 149 15.19 -0.74 -16.64
N MET A 150 15.17 0.37 -15.90
CA MET A 150 15.13 1.73 -16.45
C MET A 150 15.74 2.74 -15.47
N THR A 151 15.85 3.98 -15.91
CA THR A 151 16.25 5.10 -15.05
C THR A 151 15.07 6.06 -14.90
N ALA A 152 14.83 6.53 -13.68
CA ALA A 152 13.87 7.59 -13.38
C ALA A 152 14.58 8.71 -12.61
N GLY A 153 14.80 9.85 -13.28
CA GLY A 153 15.69 10.89 -12.75
C GLY A 153 17.11 10.36 -12.58
N GLU A 154 17.59 10.31 -11.34
CA GLU A 154 18.91 9.73 -10.99
C GLU A 154 18.83 8.29 -10.44
N PHE A 155 17.62 7.76 -10.25
CA PHE A 155 17.43 6.44 -9.67
C PHE A 155 17.52 5.37 -10.76
N GLU A 156 18.47 4.46 -10.61
CA GLU A 156 18.51 3.22 -11.37
C GLU A 156 17.51 2.23 -10.78
N ILE A 157 16.54 1.81 -11.59
CA ILE A 157 15.56 0.80 -11.26
C ILE A 157 15.96 -0.48 -11.97
N ALA A 158 16.35 -1.49 -11.21
CA ALA A 158 16.68 -2.81 -11.72
C ALA A 158 16.38 -3.86 -10.64
N PRO A 159 16.08 -5.11 -11.00
CA PRO A 159 16.00 -6.19 -10.03
C PRO A 159 17.38 -6.51 -9.46
N THR A 160 17.39 -7.02 -8.23
CA THR A 160 18.59 -7.53 -7.56
C THR A 160 18.44 -9.00 -7.22
N GLU A 161 19.56 -9.73 -7.16
CA GLU A 161 19.61 -11.12 -6.73
C GLU A 161 20.13 -11.20 -5.30
N ILE A 162 19.41 -11.92 -4.44
CA ILE A 162 19.77 -12.11 -3.03
C ILE A 162 19.77 -13.59 -2.65
N ASP A 163 20.51 -13.94 -1.60
CA ASP A 163 20.38 -15.25 -0.96
C ASP A 163 19.05 -15.35 -0.24
N ALA A 164 18.28 -16.40 -0.56
CA ALA A 164 16.96 -16.67 0.00
C ALA A 164 16.66 -18.18 -0.01
N PRO A 165 17.44 -18.99 0.73
CA PRO A 165 17.21 -20.43 0.77
C PRO A 165 15.85 -20.73 1.41
N LEU A 166 15.05 -21.56 0.72
CA LEU A 166 13.76 -22.03 1.22
C LEU A 166 13.96 -23.32 2.03
N THR A 167 13.54 -23.31 3.30
CA THR A 167 13.52 -24.49 4.16
C THR A 167 12.10 -24.68 4.68
N ASP A 168 11.42 -25.73 4.22
CA ASP A 168 10.00 -25.98 4.52
C ASP A 168 9.10 -24.75 4.27
N GLY A 169 9.41 -24.02 3.19
CA GLY A 169 8.74 -22.78 2.78
C GLY A 169 9.13 -21.52 3.56
N ALA A 170 9.83 -21.65 4.69
CA ALA A 170 10.38 -20.52 5.42
C ALA A 170 11.60 -19.95 4.69
N TRP A 171 11.71 -18.62 4.60
CA TRP A 171 12.86 -17.95 4.02
C TRP A 171 13.08 -16.55 4.61
N SER A 172 14.27 -16.01 4.36
CA SER A 172 14.61 -14.60 4.58
C SER A 172 15.70 -14.21 3.60
N GLY A 173 15.81 -12.93 3.27
CA GLY A 173 16.82 -12.40 2.37
C GLY A 173 17.10 -10.93 2.62
N GLU A 174 18.30 -10.50 2.26
CA GLU A 174 18.76 -9.12 2.45
C GLU A 174 19.32 -8.54 1.14
N ALA A 175 19.03 -7.26 0.88
CA ALA A 175 19.62 -6.49 -0.21
C ALA A 175 20.21 -5.18 0.33
N GLU A 176 21.36 -4.76 -0.19
CA GLU A 176 21.99 -3.50 0.24
C GLU A 176 21.15 -2.29 -0.14
N ALA A 177 20.61 -2.27 -1.37
CA ALA A 177 19.73 -1.23 -1.87
C ALA A 177 18.72 -1.79 -2.87
N LEU A 178 17.55 -1.17 -2.94
CA LEU A 178 16.52 -1.48 -3.92
C LEU A 178 15.65 -0.24 -4.20
N ASN A 179 15.67 0.23 -5.44
CA ASN A 179 14.76 1.29 -5.89
C ASN A 179 13.49 0.66 -6.46
N VAL A 180 12.36 0.88 -5.77
CA VAL A 180 11.08 0.30 -6.16
C VAL A 180 10.16 1.40 -6.72
N PRO A 181 9.77 1.34 -8.01
CA PRO A 181 8.85 2.30 -8.61
C PRO A 181 7.40 2.04 -8.21
N ILE A 182 6.68 3.12 -7.96
CA ILE A 182 5.23 3.20 -7.87
C ILE A 182 4.76 4.02 -9.06
N PHE A 183 4.15 3.37 -10.05
CA PHE A 183 3.59 4.06 -11.21
C PHE A 183 2.25 4.67 -10.87
N LEU A 184 1.97 5.82 -11.49
CA LEU A 184 0.70 6.53 -11.36
C LEU A 184 0.06 6.60 -12.74
N GLU A 185 -1.26 6.48 -12.82
CA GLU A 185 -1.98 6.65 -14.10
C GLU A 185 -1.88 8.09 -14.64
N THR A 186 -1.65 9.05 -13.74
CA THR A 186 -1.66 10.49 -14.00
C THR A 186 -0.29 11.06 -14.34
N SER A 187 0.79 10.27 -14.22
CA SER A 187 2.17 10.72 -14.41
C SER A 187 2.98 9.71 -15.21
N PRO A 188 3.78 10.16 -16.21
CA PRO A 188 4.73 9.27 -16.88
C PRO A 188 5.89 8.87 -15.97
N ASP A 189 6.22 9.72 -14.99
CA ASP A 189 7.31 9.49 -14.04
C ASP A 189 6.77 8.78 -12.79
N PRO A 190 7.37 7.63 -12.38
CA PRO A 190 6.98 6.94 -11.17
C PRO A 190 7.50 7.64 -9.91
N ILE A 191 6.81 7.44 -8.79
CA ILE A 191 7.36 7.74 -7.46
C ILE A 191 8.35 6.62 -7.13
N ILE A 192 9.57 6.97 -6.71
CA ILE A 192 10.58 5.98 -6.33
C ILE A 192 10.62 5.81 -4.82
N LEU A 193 10.59 4.57 -4.35
CA LEU A 193 10.96 4.22 -2.98
C LEU A 193 12.42 3.74 -2.97
N PRO A 194 13.39 4.59 -2.58
CA PRO A 194 14.79 4.21 -2.47
C PRO A 194 15.05 3.51 -1.14
N LEU A 195 14.98 2.18 -1.14
CA LEU A 195 15.14 1.38 0.06
C LEU A 195 16.61 0.98 0.25
N HIS A 196 17.12 1.14 1.48
CA HIS A 196 18.45 0.73 1.88
C HIS A 196 18.38 -0.33 2.98
N GLN A 197 19.37 -1.25 2.98
CA GLN A 197 19.48 -2.36 3.93
C GLN A 197 18.16 -3.14 4.04
N VAL A 198 17.59 -3.47 2.88
CA VAL A 198 16.32 -4.17 2.75
C VAL A 198 16.45 -5.56 3.35
N LYS A 199 15.54 -5.92 4.26
CA LYS A 199 15.40 -7.26 4.81
C LYS A 199 13.98 -7.74 4.63
N LEU A 200 13.84 -8.88 3.97
CA LEU A 200 12.60 -9.64 3.88
C LEU A 200 12.74 -10.82 4.83
N THR A 201 11.90 -10.87 5.86
CA THR A 201 12.06 -11.79 7.00
C THR A 201 10.74 -12.42 7.41
N ASP A 202 10.82 -13.49 8.21
CA ASP A 202 9.67 -14.21 8.76
C ASP A 202 8.66 -14.65 7.68
N ALA A 203 9.14 -14.89 6.47
CA ALA A 203 8.29 -15.16 5.32
C ALA A 203 8.07 -16.66 5.14
N GLN A 204 6.80 -17.05 4.95
CA GLN A 204 6.41 -18.44 4.71
C GLN A 204 5.72 -18.57 3.36
N VAL A 205 6.39 -19.26 2.42
CA VAL A 205 5.81 -19.71 1.17
C VAL A 205 4.94 -20.95 1.43
N SER A 206 3.76 -20.99 0.81
CA SER A 206 2.84 -22.13 0.87
C SER A 206 3.41 -23.36 0.13
N ALA A 207 2.88 -24.56 0.44
CA ALA A 207 3.39 -25.82 -0.11
C ALA A 207 3.22 -25.96 -1.63
N ASP A 208 2.28 -25.22 -2.21
CA ASP A 208 2.02 -25.11 -3.66
C ASP A 208 2.84 -23.99 -4.33
N ASN A 209 3.73 -23.31 -3.57
CA ASN A 209 4.51 -22.15 -4.00
C ASN A 209 3.69 -20.95 -4.45
N ASN A 210 2.38 -20.91 -4.15
CA ASN A 210 1.49 -19.89 -4.70
C ASN A 210 1.29 -18.66 -3.80
N CYS A 211 1.61 -18.75 -2.51
CA CYS A 211 1.28 -17.70 -1.55
C CYS A 211 2.39 -17.43 -0.55
N ILE A 212 2.51 -16.15 -0.16
CA ILE A 212 3.01 -15.73 1.15
C ILE A 212 1.84 -15.04 1.86
N GLY A 213 1.43 -15.57 3.02
CA GLY A 213 0.18 -15.16 3.66
C GLY A 213 -1.04 -15.83 3.01
N ARG A 214 -2.22 -15.22 3.15
CA ARG A 214 -3.48 -15.78 2.61
C ARG A 214 -4.55 -14.71 2.43
N ARG A 215 -5.61 -15.01 1.68
CA ARG A 215 -6.78 -14.13 1.60
C ARG A 215 -7.54 -14.10 2.93
N ASN A 216 -7.99 -12.92 3.33
CA ASN A 216 -8.69 -12.70 4.60
C ASN A 216 -10.21 -12.89 4.48
N SER A 217 -10.66 -13.97 3.82
CA SER A 217 -12.06 -14.20 3.47
C SER A 217 -13.03 -14.14 4.66
N GLU A 218 -12.56 -14.54 5.84
CA GLU A 218 -13.37 -14.65 7.07
C GLU A 218 -13.67 -13.31 7.72
N ALA A 219 -12.78 -12.32 7.56
CA ALA A 219 -12.97 -11.00 8.16
C ALA A 219 -13.70 -10.02 7.22
N LEU A 220 -13.65 -10.25 5.91
CA LEU A 220 -14.28 -9.38 4.92
C LEU A 220 -15.81 -9.39 5.05
N ASP A 221 -16.44 -8.24 4.87
CA ASP A 221 -17.88 -8.06 5.04
C ASP A 221 -18.65 -8.25 3.70
N PRO A 222 -19.54 -9.26 3.60
CA PRO A 222 -20.40 -9.45 2.43
C PRO A 222 -21.30 -8.24 2.12
N LEU A 223 -21.68 -7.45 3.14
CA LEU A 223 -22.47 -6.23 2.95
C LEU A 223 -21.64 -5.08 2.35
N ASN A 224 -20.32 -5.15 2.46
CA ASN A 224 -19.37 -4.24 1.81
C ASN A 224 -18.74 -4.85 0.55
N ALA A 225 -19.50 -5.73 -0.14
CA ALA A 225 -19.05 -6.43 -1.34
C ALA A 225 -17.70 -7.16 -1.17
N CYS A 226 -17.39 -7.63 0.04
CA CYS A 226 -16.16 -8.33 0.37
C CYS A 226 -14.88 -7.54 0.04
N LEU A 227 -14.97 -6.20 0.01
CA LEU A 227 -13.83 -5.33 -0.16
C LEU A 227 -13.14 -5.09 1.20
N PRO A 228 -11.83 -4.78 1.20
CA PRO A 228 -11.16 -4.29 2.39
C PRO A 228 -11.88 -3.09 3.01
N GLY A 229 -11.70 -2.90 4.32
CA GLY A 229 -12.18 -1.68 4.98
C GLY A 229 -11.61 -0.43 4.33
N GLN A 230 -12.32 0.70 4.44
CA GLN A 230 -11.88 1.97 3.83
C GLN A 230 -10.51 2.45 4.33
N ASP A 231 -10.17 2.09 5.56
CA ASP A 231 -8.87 2.39 6.18
C ASP A 231 -7.91 1.18 6.14
N GLY A 232 -8.25 0.15 5.37
CA GLY A 232 -7.46 -1.08 5.25
C GLY A 232 -7.76 -2.15 6.31
N ASP A 233 -8.75 -1.94 7.17
CA ASP A 233 -9.15 -2.88 8.22
C ASP A 233 -10.63 -3.28 8.12
N PRO A 234 -10.98 -4.57 7.89
CA PRO A 234 -10.06 -5.68 7.69
C PRO A 234 -9.31 -5.59 6.35
N PRO A 235 -8.06 -6.06 6.28
CA PRO A 235 -7.28 -6.09 5.03
C PRO A 235 -7.78 -7.19 4.09
N ALA A 236 -7.47 -7.07 2.79
CA ALA A 236 -7.78 -8.11 1.79
C ALA A 236 -7.04 -9.42 2.08
N PHE A 237 -5.80 -9.30 2.59
CA PHE A 237 -4.91 -10.41 2.86
C PHE A 237 -4.42 -10.38 4.31
N ILE A 238 -4.17 -11.56 4.85
CA ILE A 238 -3.38 -11.72 6.06
C ILE A 238 -1.93 -11.84 5.61
N ASN A 239 -1.08 -10.94 6.12
CA ASN A 239 0.34 -10.91 5.80
C ASN A 239 1.05 -12.18 6.28
N GLY A 240 2.10 -12.58 5.55
CA GLY A 240 2.89 -13.78 5.83
C GLY A 240 4.39 -13.56 5.80
N GLY A 241 4.85 -12.31 5.73
CA GLY A 241 6.25 -11.91 5.81
C GLY A 241 6.41 -10.46 6.26
N LYS A 242 7.64 -10.06 6.57
CA LYS A 242 7.99 -8.72 7.05
C LYS A 242 9.08 -8.07 6.21
N LEU A 243 8.98 -6.77 6.05
CA LEU A 243 9.93 -5.90 5.40
C LEU A 243 10.50 -4.93 6.44
N SER A 244 11.83 -4.79 6.49
CA SER A 244 12.50 -3.68 7.15
C SER A 244 13.54 -3.07 6.22
N ALA A 245 13.62 -1.75 6.18
CA ALA A 245 14.61 -0.99 5.43
C ALA A 245 14.77 0.39 6.08
N PHE A 246 15.58 1.26 5.49
CA PHE A 246 15.47 2.70 5.72
C PHE A 246 15.49 3.48 4.40
N ILE A 247 15.01 4.72 4.45
CA ILE A 247 15.04 5.68 3.34
C ILE A 247 15.75 6.95 3.82
N THR A 248 16.69 7.48 3.04
CA THR A 248 17.42 8.69 3.45
C THR A 248 16.61 9.94 3.12
N LEU A 249 16.71 10.97 3.96
CA LEU A 249 16.03 12.26 3.74
C LEU A 249 16.50 12.94 2.46
N GLU A 250 17.79 12.83 2.12
CA GLU A 250 18.37 13.46 0.94
C GLU A 250 17.86 12.84 -0.38
N GLU A 251 17.62 11.53 -0.42
CA GLU A 251 17.06 10.88 -1.61
C GLU A 251 15.57 11.15 -1.74
N VAL A 252 14.81 11.02 -0.66
CA VAL A 252 13.35 11.24 -0.69
C VAL A 252 12.98 12.71 -0.89
N ASP A 253 13.91 13.66 -0.65
CA ASP A 253 13.71 15.05 -1.04
C ASP A 253 13.76 15.28 -2.55
N ARG A 254 14.33 14.35 -3.30
CA ARG A 254 14.44 14.40 -4.77
C ARG A 254 13.33 13.61 -5.46
N VAL A 255 12.62 12.78 -4.70
CA VAL A 255 11.42 12.06 -5.19
C VAL A 255 10.22 12.99 -5.09
N ILE A 256 9.70 13.45 -6.23
CA ILE A 256 8.51 14.29 -6.27
C ILE A 256 7.26 13.42 -6.38
N VAL A 257 6.27 13.69 -5.52
CA VAL A 257 4.92 13.11 -5.58
C VAL A 257 4.06 14.02 -6.48
N PRO A 258 3.76 13.63 -7.73
CA PRO A 258 3.20 14.55 -8.74
C PRO A 258 1.84 15.12 -8.34
N GLU A 259 0.97 14.33 -7.71
CA GLU A 259 -0.40 14.74 -7.39
C GLU A 259 -0.49 15.87 -6.37
N VAL A 260 0.50 15.98 -5.47
CA VAL A 260 0.59 17.06 -4.48
C VAL A 260 1.69 18.06 -4.79
N ASN A 261 2.54 17.77 -5.79
CA ASN A 261 3.70 18.54 -6.18
C ASN A 261 4.66 18.86 -5.01
N GLN A 262 4.92 17.84 -4.18
CA GLN A 262 5.81 17.90 -3.00
C GLN A 262 6.85 16.79 -3.07
N SER A 263 8.03 17.02 -2.51
CA SER A 263 8.98 15.92 -2.30
C SER A 263 8.44 14.93 -1.27
N LEU A 264 8.82 13.66 -1.39
CA LEU A 264 8.49 12.63 -0.40
C LEU A 264 9.05 13.02 0.98
N CYS A 265 10.17 13.74 1.05
CA CYS A 265 10.67 14.35 2.29
C CYS A 265 9.63 15.27 2.96
N VAL A 266 9.02 16.19 2.21
CA VAL A 266 7.98 17.09 2.75
C VAL A 266 6.75 16.29 3.19
N VAL A 267 6.35 15.28 2.41
CA VAL A 267 5.22 14.42 2.78
C VAL A 267 5.50 13.64 4.08
N LEU A 268 6.71 13.10 4.22
CA LEU A 268 7.18 12.40 5.42
C LEU A 268 7.22 13.28 6.66
N SER A 269 7.39 14.58 6.51
CA SER A 269 7.42 15.49 7.65
C SER A 269 6.09 15.56 8.40
N GLY A 270 4.96 15.31 7.71
CA GLY A 270 3.62 15.54 8.24
C GLY A 270 3.28 17.02 8.51
N ASP A 271 4.23 17.95 8.36
CA ASP A 271 4.06 19.39 8.55
C ASP A 271 4.73 20.17 7.42
N ILE A 272 3.94 20.38 6.37
CA ILE A 272 4.35 21.11 5.16
C ILE A 272 4.75 22.56 5.48
N GLY A 273 4.15 23.20 6.50
CA GLY A 273 4.43 24.59 6.85
C GLY A 273 5.76 24.75 7.59
N GLU A 274 6.05 23.80 8.48
CA GLU A 274 7.30 23.76 9.23
C GLU A 274 8.48 23.32 8.34
N TYR A 275 8.32 22.27 7.54
CA TYR A 275 9.44 21.64 6.84
C TYR A 275 9.49 21.85 5.33
N GLY A 276 8.43 22.36 4.69
CA GLY A 276 8.45 22.65 3.24
C GLY A 276 8.97 24.04 2.90
N THR A 277 9.74 24.19 1.83
CA THR A 277 10.22 25.50 1.33
C THR A 277 9.09 26.44 0.91
N GLY A 278 7.93 25.89 0.56
CA GLY A 278 6.81 26.62 -0.03
C GLY A 278 7.01 26.92 -1.52
N GLU A 279 8.08 26.41 -2.12
CA GLU A 279 8.36 26.52 -3.55
C GLU A 279 7.63 25.45 -4.36
N THR A 280 7.86 25.41 -5.68
CA THR A 280 7.22 24.47 -6.61
C THR A 280 8.30 23.85 -7.51
N PRO A 281 8.61 22.55 -7.36
CA PRO A 281 8.05 21.63 -6.37
C PRO A 281 8.44 22.00 -4.94
N ASN A 282 7.57 21.66 -3.97
CA ASN A 282 7.83 21.95 -2.56
C ASN A 282 8.78 20.90 -2.00
N THR A 283 10.01 21.30 -1.67
CA THR A 283 11.07 20.44 -1.11
C THR A 283 11.29 20.74 0.36
N CYS A 284 12.08 19.91 1.03
CA CYS A 284 12.43 20.10 2.43
C CYS A 284 13.32 21.33 2.63
N LYS A 285 13.02 22.12 3.66
CA LYS A 285 13.85 23.25 4.07
C LYS A 285 15.25 22.75 4.42
N ARG A 286 16.23 23.56 4.03
CA ARG A 286 17.64 23.35 4.34
C ARG A 286 18.14 24.43 5.30
N ASP A 287 19.09 24.07 6.15
CA ASP A 287 19.77 25.00 7.06
C ASP A 287 20.87 25.81 6.34
N GLU A 288 21.60 26.64 7.08
CA GLU A 288 22.69 27.47 6.53
C GLU A 288 23.86 26.63 5.96
N ASN A 289 23.96 25.35 6.34
CA ASN A 289 24.98 24.41 5.84
C ASN A 289 24.48 23.58 4.65
N GLY A 290 23.23 23.81 4.21
CA GLY A 290 22.60 23.05 3.12
C GLY A 290 22.06 21.69 3.54
N GLN A 291 22.00 21.37 4.83
CA GLN A 291 21.45 20.12 5.34
C GLN A 291 19.93 20.23 5.51
N ILE A 292 19.20 19.14 5.26
CA ILE A 292 17.77 19.08 5.54
C ILE A 292 17.50 19.31 7.03
N VAL A 293 16.56 20.23 7.32
CA VAL A 293 16.17 20.61 8.68
C VAL A 293 15.37 19.51 9.36
N LEU A 294 14.51 18.82 8.60
CA LEU A 294 13.75 17.67 9.09
C LEU A 294 14.70 16.61 9.66
N LYS A 295 14.33 16.03 10.79
CA LYS A 295 15.07 14.93 11.43
C LYS A 295 14.20 13.67 11.39
N GLY A 296 14.77 12.60 10.86
CA GLY A 296 14.12 11.29 10.82
C GLY A 296 14.29 10.52 12.14
N ASP A 297 13.84 9.26 12.15
CA ASP A 297 13.95 8.36 13.31
C ASP A 297 15.10 7.34 13.18
N TRP A 298 15.90 7.45 12.13
CA TRP A 298 17.02 6.55 11.81
C TRP A 298 18.31 7.30 11.46
N CYS A 299 19.44 6.64 11.68
CA CYS A 299 20.76 7.07 11.26
C CYS A 299 21.26 6.15 10.14
N SER A 300 21.43 6.70 8.94
CA SER A 300 21.89 5.95 7.77
C SER A 300 23.30 5.39 7.95
N ALA A 301 24.19 6.17 8.57
CA ALA A 301 25.61 5.83 8.73
C ALA A 301 25.86 4.63 9.66
N THR A 302 25.03 4.45 10.68
CA THR A 302 25.15 3.35 11.67
C THR A 302 24.10 2.26 11.48
N ASN A 303 23.15 2.46 10.57
CA ASN A 303 21.97 1.61 10.38
C ASN A 303 21.28 1.28 11.73
N SER A 304 20.97 2.33 12.50
CA SER A 304 20.34 2.22 13.81
C SER A 304 19.37 3.36 14.06
N ALA A 305 18.62 3.29 15.15
CA ALA A 305 17.77 4.39 15.60
C ALA A 305 18.56 5.71 15.68
N ALA A 306 17.88 6.81 15.36
CA ALA A 306 18.45 8.14 15.36
C ALA A 306 19.03 8.54 16.72
N THR A 307 20.02 9.42 16.67
CA THR A 307 20.67 10.07 17.82
C THR A 307 20.71 11.58 17.56
N ASP A 308 21.09 12.37 18.57
CA ASP A 308 21.23 13.82 18.43
C ASP A 308 22.20 14.21 17.30
N ASP A 309 23.20 13.37 17.03
CA ASP A 309 24.22 13.60 16.01
C ASP A 309 23.85 13.04 14.62
N CYS A 310 22.84 12.16 14.54
CA CYS A 310 22.48 11.48 13.30
C CYS A 310 21.01 11.07 13.26
N ALA A 311 20.24 11.76 12.42
CA ALA A 311 18.80 11.58 12.22
C ALA A 311 18.44 11.91 10.76
N ASP A 312 19.17 11.33 9.83
CA ASP A 312 19.17 11.65 8.40
C ASP A 312 18.34 10.68 7.55
N ALA A 313 17.65 9.73 8.18
CA ALA A 313 16.84 8.72 7.52
C ALA A 313 15.57 8.38 8.33
N TYR A 314 14.59 7.78 7.65
CA TYR A 314 13.45 7.14 8.30
C TYR A 314 13.58 5.62 8.23
N ALA A 315 13.27 4.95 9.34
CA ALA A 315 13.06 3.51 9.35
C ALA A 315 11.76 3.19 8.59
N LEU A 316 11.84 2.26 7.64
CA LEU A 316 10.69 1.73 6.93
C LEU A 316 10.44 0.31 7.43
N GLY A 317 9.25 0.09 7.98
CA GLY A 317 8.78 -1.21 8.41
C GLY A 317 7.46 -1.52 7.74
N ALA A 318 7.26 -2.75 7.30
CA ALA A 318 5.99 -3.20 6.78
C ALA A 318 5.80 -4.71 6.94
N ASP A 319 4.55 -5.16 6.91
CA ASP A 319 4.19 -6.56 6.75
C ASP A 319 3.64 -6.77 5.34
N TYR A 320 3.84 -7.94 4.72
CA TYR A 320 3.38 -8.19 3.35
C TYR A 320 2.73 -9.55 3.14
N ALA A 321 1.88 -9.61 2.11
CA ALA A 321 1.38 -10.83 1.50
C ALA A 321 1.75 -10.84 0.01
N ALA A 322 1.92 -12.02 -0.58
CA ALA A 322 2.23 -12.16 -2.00
C ALA A 322 1.45 -13.33 -2.62
N SER A 323 1.12 -13.21 -3.90
CA SER A 323 0.41 -14.22 -4.67
C SER A 323 1.18 -14.60 -5.93
N ALA A 324 1.05 -15.84 -6.37
CA ALA A 324 1.73 -16.31 -7.56
C ALA A 324 1.22 -15.62 -8.83
N VAL A 325 2.21 -15.22 -9.63
CA VAL A 325 2.06 -14.60 -10.93
C VAL A 325 3.08 -15.19 -11.89
N LYS A 326 2.82 -15.06 -13.19
CA LYS A 326 3.83 -15.35 -14.20
C LYS A 326 4.86 -14.22 -14.25
N ILE A 327 6.16 -14.54 -14.20
CA ILE A 327 7.25 -13.58 -14.42
C ILE A 327 7.94 -13.90 -15.75
N THR A 328 8.10 -12.90 -16.61
CA THR A 328 8.63 -13.04 -17.98
C THR A 328 10.07 -12.58 -18.15
N GLY A 329 10.72 -12.19 -17.04
CA GLY A 329 12.10 -11.70 -17.03
C GLY A 329 12.18 -10.17 -16.94
N LEU A 330 13.11 -9.56 -17.67
CA LEU A 330 13.24 -8.10 -17.74
C LEU A 330 12.25 -7.53 -18.76
N CYS A 331 11.70 -6.35 -18.48
CA CYS A 331 10.87 -5.67 -19.46
C CYS A 331 11.67 -5.26 -20.71
N PRO A 332 11.06 -5.30 -21.90
CA PRO A 332 11.64 -4.68 -23.08
C PRO A 332 11.90 -3.19 -22.82
N GLN A 333 13.07 -2.70 -23.25
CA GLN A 333 13.40 -1.26 -23.23
C GLN A 333 12.89 -0.55 -24.49
#